data_AF-A0A7V0Q9B7-F1
#
_entry.id   AF-A0A7V0Q9B7-F1
#
_cell.length_a   1.000
_cell.length_b   1.000
_cell.length_c   1.000
_cell.angle_alpha   90.00
_cell.angle_beta   90.00
_cell.angle_gamma   90.00
#
_symmetry.space_group_name_H-M   'P 1'
#
loop_
_entity.id
_entity.type
_entity.pdbx_description
1 polymer ?
#
loop_
_entity_poly.entity_id
_entity_poly.type
_entity_poly.pdbx_seq_one_letter_code
_entity_poly.pdbx_strand_id
1 'polypeptide(L)'
;MDFRHTKTSFGWGLFLFFLLFLSATSSFSQKYIWPTDASRYLNSTFGEYRPGHLHSGIDIKTWEKTGYKVFAVRNGSVWRVQVSPFGYGKVLYLKLNTGEIAVYGHLQRFAPKIETRIKRLQKKLGRYSVKAFFSPNQIPVRQGEVVAYSGRTGIGAPHLHFELRDKNNNPFNPLLKYASFRDRIPPTVTGLAVIPFGRKSQVEGEPLPKVFSVEHRRGNRYFVRQPIQVWGNFGLAVTGFDRTARIHNKCSFYQIRLKVDGKPIFRTEYNFFSFDQTREIVFDRNFRLNRWVKKHYNNLFLVPPNHLPFYNPGTPGTGIFTTVPEFLANYSNSGSPQGHGILPFFTTRVKQEVTGFTKLFAGRHRFEITAKDFSGNAAVLTGELRVGRKSVSPVNGIRLKDSVFIQKAAHSLSVKKIFM
;
A
#
# COMPACT_ATOMS: atom_id res chain seq x y z
N MET A 1 45.45 74.51 -21.85
CA MET A 1 44.65 73.66 -20.94
C MET A 1 43.31 73.42 -21.60
N ASP A 2 43.07 72.23 -22.16
CA ASP A 2 41.81 71.50 -21.98
C ASP A 2 41.90 70.14 -22.71
N PHE A 3 42.04 69.06 -21.95
CA PHE A 3 42.05 67.68 -22.45
C PHE A 3 40.63 67.13 -22.34
N ARG A 4 39.95 66.93 -23.48
CA ARG A 4 38.67 66.19 -23.50
C ARG A 4 38.92 64.70 -23.61
N HIS A 5 38.71 63.98 -22.51
CA HIS A 5 38.65 62.52 -22.47
C HIS A 5 37.29 62.02 -23.00
N THR A 6 37.28 61.37 -24.16
CA THR A 6 36.15 60.53 -24.61
C THR A 6 36.27 59.14 -24.00
N LYS A 7 35.38 58.80 -23.06
CA LYS A 7 35.28 57.46 -22.46
C LYS A 7 34.64 56.48 -23.46
N THR A 8 35.37 55.44 -23.83
CA THR A 8 34.87 54.29 -24.58
C THR A 8 34.20 53.30 -23.63
N SER A 9 32.87 53.29 -23.57
CA SER A 9 32.07 52.35 -22.75
C SER A 9 31.46 51.24 -23.61
N PHE A 10 32.25 50.56 -24.45
CA PHE A 10 31.73 49.60 -25.45
C PHE A 10 32.13 48.13 -25.23
N GLY A 11 32.50 47.75 -23.99
CA GLY A 11 32.95 46.38 -23.68
C GLY A 11 32.05 45.57 -22.73
N TRP A 12 31.26 46.22 -21.88
CA TRP A 12 30.59 45.54 -20.77
C TRP A 12 29.20 44.97 -21.13
N GLY A 13 28.51 45.56 -22.10
CA GLY A 13 27.17 45.13 -22.51
C GLY A 13 27.14 43.76 -23.21
N LEU A 14 28.13 43.47 -24.07
CA LEU A 14 28.24 42.19 -24.77
C LEU A 14 28.64 41.03 -23.83
N PHE A 15 29.45 41.31 -22.80
CA PHE A 15 29.85 40.30 -21.82
C PHE A 15 28.68 39.91 -20.88
N LEU A 16 27.85 40.88 -20.48
CA LEU A 16 26.63 40.63 -19.70
C LEU A 16 25.56 39.88 -20.50
N PHE A 17 25.45 40.13 -21.82
CA PHE A 17 24.51 39.39 -22.68
C PHE A 17 24.93 37.92 -22.86
N PHE A 18 26.23 37.62 -22.88
CA PHE A 18 26.75 36.26 -22.95
C PHE A 18 26.56 35.46 -21.64
N LEU A 19 26.70 36.12 -20.48
CA LEU A 19 26.43 35.52 -19.15
C LEU A 19 24.93 35.26 -18.90
N LEU A 20 24.04 36.08 -19.43
CA LEU A 20 22.59 35.85 -19.37
C LEU A 20 22.13 34.70 -20.28
N PHE A 21 22.81 34.46 -21.41
CA PHE A 21 22.49 33.33 -22.30
C PHE A 21 22.93 31.97 -21.74
N LEU A 22 24.01 31.90 -20.94
CA LEU A 22 24.44 30.66 -20.27
C LEU A 22 23.50 30.23 -19.12
N SER A 23 22.70 31.16 -18.58
CA SER A 23 21.84 30.93 -17.42
C SER A 23 20.49 30.29 -17.77
N ALA A 24 20.17 30.14 -19.05
CA ALA A 24 18.89 29.60 -19.55
C ALA A 24 18.98 28.13 -20.03
N THR A 25 19.99 27.37 -19.59
CA THR A 25 19.95 25.91 -19.75
C THR A 25 18.88 25.34 -18.82
N SER A 26 17.66 25.28 -19.34
CA SER A 26 16.60 24.46 -18.76
C SER A 26 17.16 23.06 -18.57
N SER A 27 17.44 22.68 -17.33
CA SER A 27 17.81 21.32 -16.99
C SER A 27 16.61 20.43 -17.31
N PHE A 28 16.52 19.97 -18.56
CA PHE A 28 15.57 18.94 -18.95
C PHE A 28 15.93 17.70 -18.16
N SER A 29 15.28 17.52 -17.01
CA SER A 29 15.34 16.26 -16.29
C SER A 29 14.86 15.19 -17.26
N GLN A 30 15.78 14.31 -17.66
CA GLN A 30 15.48 13.15 -18.50
C GLN A 30 14.20 12.47 -17.96
N LYS A 31 13.26 12.06 -18.80
CA LYS A 31 12.07 11.32 -18.32
C LYS A 31 12.45 9.84 -18.14
N TYR A 32 11.73 9.09 -17.33
CA TYR A 32 11.93 7.63 -17.25
C TYR A 32 11.29 6.99 -18.49
N ILE A 33 11.95 6.00 -19.08
CA ILE A 33 11.34 5.16 -20.13
C ILE A 33 10.81 3.87 -19.54
N TRP A 34 9.81 3.28 -20.19
CA TRP A 34 9.27 1.99 -19.78
C TRP A 34 10.34 0.89 -19.84
N PRO A 35 10.41 -0.05 -18.88
CA PRO A 35 11.58 -0.92 -18.70
C PRO A 35 11.67 -2.10 -19.68
N THR A 36 10.68 -2.34 -20.54
CA THR A 36 10.68 -3.50 -21.46
C THR A 36 9.84 -3.26 -22.71
N ASP A 37 10.10 -4.02 -23.78
CA ASP A 37 9.28 -4.06 -24.99
C ASP A 37 8.15 -5.11 -24.93
N ALA A 38 7.99 -5.83 -23.81
CA ALA A 38 7.01 -6.91 -23.69
C ALA A 38 5.55 -6.45 -23.77
N SER A 39 5.17 -5.49 -22.93
CA SER A 39 3.84 -4.92 -22.89
C SER A 39 3.80 -3.71 -21.94
N ARG A 40 2.64 -3.03 -21.88
CA ARG A 40 2.28 -2.06 -20.84
C ARG A 40 1.21 -2.60 -19.87
N TYR A 41 0.98 -3.90 -19.85
CA TYR A 41 -0.01 -4.53 -18.97
C TYR A 41 0.66 -5.08 -17.71
N LEU A 42 -0.06 -5.04 -16.59
CA LEU A 42 0.44 -5.48 -15.29
C LEU A 42 -0.21 -6.80 -14.87
N ASN A 43 0.62 -7.72 -14.35
CA ASN A 43 0.17 -8.90 -13.63
C ASN A 43 -0.12 -8.60 -12.15
N SER A 44 0.60 -7.64 -11.56
CA SER A 44 0.53 -7.25 -10.14
C SER A 44 1.07 -5.82 -9.98
N THR A 45 0.52 -5.09 -9.01
CA THR A 45 0.85 -3.70 -8.67
C THR A 45 1.67 -3.57 -7.40
N PHE A 46 2.17 -2.36 -7.14
CA PHE A 46 2.93 -2.03 -5.93
C PHE A 46 2.05 -2.09 -4.68
N GLY A 47 2.58 -2.60 -3.58
CA GLY A 47 1.88 -2.66 -2.29
C GLY A 47 0.85 -3.80 -2.19
N GLU A 48 0.83 -4.71 -3.15
CA GLU A 48 0.01 -5.92 -3.06
C GLU A 48 0.47 -6.84 -1.93
N TYR A 49 -0.49 -7.54 -1.34
CA TYR A 49 -0.19 -8.56 -0.33
C TYR A 49 0.49 -9.76 -0.99
N ARG A 50 1.68 -10.09 -0.51
CA ARG A 50 2.29 -11.40 -0.67
C ARG A 50 2.34 -12.05 0.72
N PRO A 51 2.40 -13.38 0.82
CA PRO A 51 2.51 -14.05 2.12
C PRO A 51 3.61 -13.42 2.98
N GLY A 52 3.20 -12.72 4.04
CA GLY A 52 4.08 -12.06 5.00
C GLY A 52 4.83 -10.80 4.53
N HIS A 53 4.58 -10.23 3.35
CA HIS A 53 5.25 -8.99 2.91
C HIS A 53 4.49 -8.21 1.83
N LEU A 54 4.86 -6.94 1.64
CA LEU A 54 4.39 -6.09 0.53
C LEU A 54 5.19 -6.37 -0.74
N HIS A 55 4.50 -6.39 -1.88
CA HIS A 55 5.13 -6.39 -3.19
C HIS A 55 5.82 -5.03 -3.46
N SER A 56 7.16 -5.04 -3.62
CA SER A 56 8.00 -3.84 -3.72
C SER A 56 8.09 -3.21 -5.11
N GLY A 57 7.35 -3.73 -6.08
CA GLY A 57 7.44 -3.31 -7.48
C GLY A 57 6.14 -3.49 -8.23
N ILE A 58 6.26 -3.52 -9.56
CA ILE A 58 5.21 -3.92 -10.48
C ILE A 58 5.66 -5.16 -11.24
N ASP A 59 4.73 -6.07 -11.51
CA ASP A 59 4.99 -7.21 -12.37
C ASP A 59 4.41 -6.92 -13.75
N ILE A 60 5.27 -6.74 -14.75
CA ILE A 60 4.88 -6.44 -16.12
C ILE A 60 4.64 -7.75 -16.87
N LYS A 61 3.48 -7.84 -17.53
CA LYS A 61 3.05 -9.03 -18.26
C LYS A 61 3.93 -9.26 -19.48
N THR A 62 4.47 -10.47 -19.60
CA THR A 62 5.28 -10.92 -20.76
C THR A 62 4.57 -12.01 -21.58
N TRP A 63 3.25 -12.09 -21.49
CA TRP A 63 2.44 -13.04 -22.29
C TRP A 63 2.94 -14.50 -22.19
N GLU A 64 3.35 -14.91 -20.99
CA GLU A 64 3.88 -16.26 -20.71
C GLU A 64 5.14 -16.62 -21.50
N LYS A 65 5.80 -15.64 -22.11
CA LYS A 65 7.05 -15.78 -22.84
C LYS A 65 8.21 -15.11 -22.10
N THR A 66 9.40 -15.65 -22.33
CA THR A 66 10.68 -15.09 -21.85
C THR A 66 11.44 -14.48 -23.02
N GLY A 67 12.45 -13.64 -22.75
CA GLY A 67 13.34 -13.13 -23.78
C GLY A 67 13.00 -11.74 -24.32
N TYR A 68 12.01 -11.04 -23.76
CA TYR A 68 11.78 -9.63 -24.12
C TYR A 68 12.93 -8.75 -23.65
N LYS A 69 13.23 -7.68 -24.39
CA LYS A 69 14.31 -6.76 -24.03
C LYS A 69 13.93 -6.03 -22.75
N VAL A 70 14.93 -5.87 -21.88
CA VAL A 70 14.83 -5.06 -20.67
C VAL A 70 15.80 -3.90 -20.83
N PHE A 71 15.28 -2.68 -20.70
CA PHE A 71 16.01 -1.45 -20.95
C PHE A 71 16.42 -0.76 -19.65
N ALA A 72 17.57 -0.09 -19.68
CA ALA A 72 17.88 0.90 -18.64
C ALA A 72 16.86 2.05 -18.73
N VAL A 73 16.03 2.19 -17.68
CA VAL A 73 14.98 3.22 -17.64
C VAL A 73 15.51 4.66 -17.61
N ARG A 74 16.79 4.82 -17.26
CA ARG A 74 17.53 6.10 -17.21
C ARG A 74 19.04 5.82 -17.27
N ASN A 75 19.84 6.84 -17.55
CA ASN A 75 21.30 6.78 -17.42
C ASN A 75 21.72 6.38 -15.99
N GLY A 76 22.79 5.60 -15.88
CA GLY A 76 23.32 5.16 -14.60
C GLY A 76 24.46 4.17 -14.76
N SER A 77 24.69 3.35 -13.72
CA SER A 77 25.64 2.25 -13.76
C SER A 77 25.10 1.02 -13.08
N VAL A 78 25.55 -0.17 -13.51
CA VAL A 78 25.28 -1.41 -12.77
C VAL A 78 25.91 -1.28 -11.39
N TRP A 79 25.10 -1.45 -10.35
CA TRP A 79 25.56 -1.39 -8.95
C TRP A 79 25.69 -2.78 -8.34
N ARG A 80 24.71 -3.64 -8.62
CA ARG A 80 24.66 -4.99 -8.07
C ARG A 80 24.03 -5.94 -9.07
N VAL A 81 24.55 -7.15 -9.10
CA VAL A 81 23.92 -8.29 -9.78
C VAL A 81 23.87 -9.45 -8.79
N GLN A 82 22.76 -10.18 -8.80
CA GLN A 82 22.65 -11.42 -8.05
C GLN A 82 22.03 -12.51 -8.91
N VAL A 83 22.53 -13.73 -8.75
CA VAL A 83 22.00 -14.96 -9.35
C VAL A 83 21.69 -15.91 -8.20
N SER A 84 20.46 -16.43 -8.19
CA SER A 84 19.92 -17.33 -7.17
C SER A 84 18.88 -18.25 -7.82
N PRO A 85 18.69 -19.50 -7.35
CA PRO A 85 17.58 -20.33 -7.78
C PRO A 85 16.23 -19.88 -7.18
N PHE A 86 16.25 -19.07 -6.12
CA PHE A 86 15.07 -18.61 -5.38
C PHE A 86 14.91 -17.08 -5.40
N GLY A 87 13.75 -16.60 -4.94
CA GLY A 87 13.45 -15.17 -4.80
C GLY A 87 13.44 -14.46 -6.15
N TYR A 88 14.19 -13.37 -6.28
CA TYR A 88 14.30 -12.64 -7.56
C TYR A 88 14.95 -13.45 -8.70
N GLY A 89 15.58 -14.59 -8.41
CA GLY A 89 16.28 -15.36 -9.43
C GLY A 89 17.56 -14.65 -9.91
N LYS A 90 17.66 -14.39 -11.22
CA LYS A 90 18.61 -13.43 -11.78
C LYS A 90 18.03 -12.03 -11.65
N VAL A 91 18.79 -11.15 -10.99
CA VAL A 91 18.37 -9.77 -10.73
C VAL A 91 19.49 -8.78 -10.98
N LEU A 92 19.12 -7.67 -11.62
CA LEU A 92 20.00 -6.57 -11.95
C LEU A 92 19.57 -5.32 -11.18
N TYR A 93 20.52 -4.64 -10.55
CA TYR A 93 20.32 -3.36 -9.90
C TYR A 93 21.16 -2.29 -10.60
N LEU A 94 20.50 -1.22 -11.04
CA LEU A 94 21.15 -0.04 -11.60
C LEU A 94 21.04 1.11 -10.62
N LYS A 95 22.17 1.74 -10.27
CA LYS A 95 22.17 3.04 -9.58
C LYS A 95 22.05 4.11 -10.67
N LEU A 96 20.93 4.83 -10.67
CA LEU A 96 20.63 5.84 -11.67
C LEU A 96 21.37 7.15 -11.35
N ASN A 97 21.55 8.01 -12.34
CA ASN A 97 22.16 9.33 -12.14
C ASN A 97 21.36 10.28 -11.22
N THR A 98 20.12 9.92 -10.88
CA THR A 98 19.29 10.58 -9.85
C THR A 98 19.60 10.12 -8.42
N GLY A 99 20.41 9.07 -8.26
CA GLY A 99 20.68 8.39 -6.99
C GLY A 99 19.66 7.31 -6.62
N GLU A 100 18.55 7.21 -7.34
CA GLU A 100 17.57 6.12 -7.23
C GLU A 100 18.17 4.78 -7.71
N ILE A 101 17.53 3.68 -7.32
CA ILE A 101 17.92 2.33 -7.73
C ILE A 101 16.78 1.73 -8.56
N ALA A 102 17.07 1.30 -9.79
CA ALA A 102 16.15 0.50 -10.59
C ALA A 102 16.51 -0.98 -10.47
N VAL A 103 15.51 -1.82 -10.17
CA VAL A 103 15.69 -3.26 -9.97
C VAL A 103 14.88 -4.02 -11.02
N TYR A 104 15.52 -5.00 -11.66
CA TYR A 104 14.91 -5.86 -12.66
C TYR A 104 15.08 -7.31 -12.22
N GLY A 105 13.98 -7.93 -11.81
CA GLY A 105 13.93 -9.30 -11.29
C GLY A 105 13.48 -10.33 -12.32
N HIS A 106 13.64 -11.61 -11.95
CA HIS A 106 13.22 -12.78 -12.72
C HIS A 106 13.80 -12.89 -14.12
N LEU A 107 14.99 -12.32 -14.35
CA LEU A 107 15.60 -12.22 -15.68
C LEU A 107 15.99 -13.60 -16.25
N GLN A 108 15.88 -13.78 -17.56
CA GLN A 108 16.38 -14.99 -18.23
C GLN A 108 17.92 -14.95 -18.33
N ARG A 109 18.45 -13.80 -18.75
CA ARG A 109 19.88 -13.53 -18.92
C ARG A 109 20.13 -12.03 -18.89
N PHE A 110 21.35 -11.64 -18.55
CA PHE A 110 21.80 -10.26 -18.66
C PHE A 110 22.28 -9.97 -20.10
N ALA A 111 22.44 -8.69 -20.45
CA ALA A 111 23.10 -8.29 -21.68
C ALA A 111 24.57 -8.79 -21.68
N PRO A 112 25.19 -9.04 -22.86
CA PRO A 112 26.51 -9.65 -22.95
C PRO A 112 27.58 -8.97 -22.08
N LYS A 113 27.56 -7.63 -21.98
CA LYS A 113 28.49 -6.84 -21.17
C LYS A 113 28.45 -7.13 -19.66
N ILE A 114 27.34 -7.66 -19.16
CA ILE A 114 27.11 -8.03 -17.76
C ILE A 114 27.25 -9.56 -17.62
N GLU A 115 26.59 -10.33 -18.49
CA GLU A 115 26.54 -11.80 -18.43
C GLU A 115 27.95 -12.41 -18.42
N THR A 116 28.86 -11.93 -19.28
CA THR A 116 30.25 -12.42 -19.35
C THR A 116 30.99 -12.25 -18.02
N ARG A 117 30.79 -11.13 -17.33
CA ARG A 117 31.43 -10.87 -16.03
C ARG A 117 30.89 -11.80 -14.95
N ILE A 118 29.58 -12.01 -14.92
CA ILE A 118 28.92 -12.90 -13.94
C ILE A 118 29.30 -14.36 -14.18
N LYS A 119 29.33 -14.82 -15.44
CA LYS A 119 29.79 -16.18 -15.78
C LYS A 119 31.24 -16.41 -15.37
N ARG A 120 32.14 -15.45 -15.61
CA ARG A 120 33.54 -15.52 -15.14
C ARG A 120 33.62 -15.64 -13.62
N LEU A 121 32.82 -14.86 -12.89
CA LEU A 121 32.75 -14.94 -11.43
C LEU A 121 32.24 -16.30 -10.95
N GLN A 122 31.15 -16.81 -11.54
CA GLN A 122 30.61 -18.14 -11.22
C GLN A 122 31.64 -19.25 -11.48
N LYS A 123 32.35 -19.19 -12.61
CA LYS A 123 33.44 -20.13 -12.93
C LYS A 123 34.58 -20.04 -11.92
N LYS A 124 35.03 -18.82 -11.58
CA LYS A 124 36.09 -18.60 -10.58
C LYS A 124 35.71 -19.16 -9.20
N LEU A 125 34.45 -19.02 -8.81
CA LEU A 125 33.95 -19.45 -7.50
C LEU A 125 33.42 -20.89 -7.48
N GLY A 126 33.33 -21.57 -8.63
CA GLY A 126 32.80 -22.94 -8.73
C GLY A 126 31.33 -23.09 -8.30
N ARG A 127 30.50 -22.04 -8.38
CA ARG A 127 29.10 -22.10 -7.91
C ARG A 127 28.13 -21.27 -8.76
N TYR A 128 26.87 -21.71 -8.79
CA TYR A 128 25.79 -21.00 -9.47
C TYR A 128 25.40 -19.70 -8.74
N SER A 129 25.12 -19.77 -7.44
CA SER A 129 24.63 -18.60 -6.69
C SER A 129 25.74 -17.61 -6.40
N VAL A 130 25.62 -16.39 -6.93
CA VAL A 130 26.61 -15.31 -6.77
C VAL A 130 25.94 -13.98 -6.51
N LYS A 131 26.63 -13.11 -5.78
CA LYS A 131 26.26 -11.71 -5.56
C LYS A 131 27.51 -10.88 -5.88
N ALA A 132 27.39 -9.97 -6.83
CA ALA A 132 28.48 -9.09 -7.28
C ALA A 132 28.08 -7.64 -7.09
N PHE A 133 29.00 -6.83 -6.59
CA PHE A 133 28.88 -5.38 -6.48
C PHE A 133 29.91 -4.73 -7.40
N PHE A 134 29.56 -3.57 -7.94
CA PHE A 134 30.37 -2.84 -8.89
C PHE A 134 30.52 -1.39 -8.43
N SER A 135 31.71 -0.84 -8.60
CA SER A 135 31.97 0.58 -8.32
C SER A 135 31.20 1.45 -9.31
N PRO A 136 30.87 2.71 -8.95
CA PRO A 136 30.30 3.67 -9.89
C PRO A 136 31.08 3.71 -11.21
N ASN A 137 30.36 3.79 -12.33
CA ASN A 137 30.92 3.84 -13.69
C ASN A 137 31.75 2.63 -14.16
N GLN A 138 31.90 1.55 -13.37
CA GLN A 138 32.58 0.33 -13.80
C GLN A 138 31.83 -0.37 -14.95
N ILE A 139 30.49 -0.28 -14.94
CA ILE A 139 29.61 -0.73 -16.02
C ILE A 139 28.55 0.36 -16.26
N PRO A 140 28.86 1.40 -17.04
CA PRO A 140 27.90 2.45 -17.32
C PRO A 140 26.80 1.91 -18.24
N VAL A 141 25.60 2.47 -18.10
CA VAL A 141 24.44 2.20 -18.96
C VAL A 141 23.81 3.52 -19.39
N ARG A 142 23.38 3.58 -20.65
CA ARG A 142 22.59 4.71 -21.17
C ARG A 142 21.12 4.35 -21.16
N GLN A 143 20.25 5.33 -20.96
CA GLN A 143 18.81 5.12 -21.10
C GLN A 143 18.47 4.48 -22.45
N GLY A 144 17.58 3.49 -22.45
CA GLY A 144 17.19 2.75 -23.66
C GLY A 144 18.15 1.62 -24.03
N GLU A 145 19.33 1.54 -23.41
CA GLU A 145 20.23 0.42 -23.64
C GLU A 145 19.61 -0.88 -23.12
N VAL A 146 19.71 -1.96 -23.90
CA VAL A 146 19.33 -3.30 -23.45
C VAL A 146 20.32 -3.78 -22.40
N VAL A 147 19.82 -4.00 -21.18
CA VAL A 147 20.63 -4.44 -20.04
C VAL A 147 20.38 -5.89 -19.65
N ALA A 148 19.23 -6.45 -20.03
CA ALA A 148 18.87 -7.83 -19.76
C ALA A 148 17.71 -8.28 -20.67
N TYR A 149 17.26 -9.50 -20.44
CA TYR A 149 16.07 -10.08 -21.07
C TYR A 149 15.15 -10.67 -20.02
N SER A 150 13.84 -10.44 -20.14
CA SER A 150 12.83 -10.90 -19.19
C SER A 150 12.79 -12.43 -19.11
N GLY A 151 12.37 -12.97 -17.98
CA GLY A 151 12.48 -14.40 -17.74
C GLY A 151 11.47 -14.94 -16.74
N ARG A 152 11.89 -16.00 -16.05
CA ARG A 152 11.08 -16.72 -15.06
C ARG A 152 11.88 -17.27 -13.88
N THR A 153 13.14 -16.87 -13.74
CA THR A 153 14.02 -17.42 -12.69
C THR A 153 13.51 -17.05 -11.30
N GLY A 154 13.54 -17.97 -10.34
CA GLY A 154 13.20 -17.72 -8.93
C GLY A 154 11.73 -17.92 -8.54
N ILE A 155 10.78 -17.80 -9.48
CA ILE A 155 9.33 -17.86 -9.22
C ILE A 155 8.52 -18.68 -10.23
N GLY A 156 9.08 -19.02 -11.41
CA GLY A 156 8.53 -19.98 -12.37
C GLY A 156 7.63 -19.40 -13.47
N ALA A 157 6.69 -18.51 -13.16
CA ALA A 157 5.83 -17.89 -14.16
C ALA A 157 6.53 -16.70 -14.87
N PRO A 158 6.57 -16.63 -16.21
CA PRO A 158 7.24 -15.54 -16.93
C PRO A 158 6.60 -14.16 -16.69
N HIS A 159 7.42 -13.21 -16.25
CA HIS A 159 7.10 -11.78 -16.14
C HIS A 159 8.38 -10.97 -15.94
N LEU A 160 8.29 -9.65 -16.02
CA LEU A 160 9.34 -8.76 -15.52
C LEU A 160 8.89 -8.13 -14.21
N HIS A 161 9.56 -8.48 -13.11
CA HIS A 161 9.43 -7.72 -11.87
C HIS A 161 10.31 -6.47 -11.94
N PHE A 162 9.71 -5.31 -11.74
CA PHE A 162 10.39 -4.02 -11.84
C PHE A 162 10.14 -3.17 -10.59
N GLU A 163 11.22 -2.68 -9.99
CA GLU A 163 11.16 -1.78 -8.83
C GLU A 163 11.89 -0.49 -9.12
N LEU A 164 11.42 0.57 -8.46
CA LEU A 164 12.20 1.77 -8.21
C LEU A 164 12.33 1.95 -6.71
N ARG A 165 13.54 2.29 -6.28
CA ARG A 165 13.86 2.52 -4.88
C ARG A 165 14.57 3.85 -4.71
N ASP A 166 14.34 4.49 -3.58
CA ASP A 166 15.01 5.74 -3.22
C ASP A 166 16.52 5.51 -2.95
N LYS A 167 17.20 6.58 -2.53
CA LYS A 167 18.63 6.55 -2.23
C LYS A 167 18.97 5.63 -1.04
N ASN A 168 18.01 5.43 -0.14
CA ASN A 168 18.08 4.60 1.06
C ASN A 168 17.60 3.16 0.80
N ASN A 169 17.36 2.80 -0.47
CA ASN A 169 16.90 1.48 -0.89
C ASN A 169 15.49 1.12 -0.40
N ASN A 170 14.66 2.12 -0.06
CA ASN A 170 13.24 1.92 0.19
C ASN A 170 12.45 1.93 -1.13
N PRO A 171 11.56 0.95 -1.36
CA PRO A 171 10.78 0.87 -2.57
C PRO A 171 9.65 1.90 -2.61
N PHE A 172 9.42 2.47 -3.80
CA PHE A 172 8.28 3.31 -4.09
C PHE A 172 7.58 2.86 -5.37
N ASN A 173 6.30 3.21 -5.50
CA ASN A 173 5.46 2.78 -6.61
C ASN A 173 6.06 3.27 -7.95
N PRO A 174 6.55 2.36 -8.82
CA PRO A 174 7.22 2.76 -10.06
C PRO A 174 6.31 3.55 -11.00
N LEU A 175 4.99 3.36 -10.93
CA LEU A 175 4.02 4.05 -11.77
C LEU A 175 4.04 5.57 -11.54
N LEU A 176 4.51 6.05 -10.38
CA LEU A 176 4.71 7.48 -10.10
C LEU A 176 5.69 8.17 -11.09
N LYS A 177 6.58 7.42 -11.74
CA LYS A 177 7.48 7.95 -12.79
C LYS A 177 6.87 7.89 -14.20
N TYR A 178 5.70 7.26 -14.37
CA TYR A 178 5.08 6.98 -15.66
C TYR A 178 3.68 7.58 -15.75
N ALA A 179 3.56 8.91 -15.71
CA ALA A 179 2.28 9.62 -15.83
C ALA A 179 1.45 9.27 -17.10
N SER A 180 2.10 8.69 -18.13
CA SER A 180 1.42 8.18 -19.33
C SER A 180 0.73 6.82 -19.15
N PHE A 181 0.94 6.13 -18.02
CA PHE A 181 0.24 4.88 -17.72
C PHE A 181 -1.25 5.20 -17.56
N ARG A 182 -2.09 4.62 -18.42
CA ARG A 182 -3.52 4.90 -18.49
C ARG A 182 -4.29 3.61 -18.38
N ASP A 183 -5.12 3.54 -17.37
CA ASP A 183 -6.21 2.60 -17.21
C ASP A 183 -7.53 3.37 -17.31
N ARG A 184 -8.58 2.69 -17.77
CA ARG A 184 -9.95 3.22 -17.86
C ARG A 184 -10.95 2.33 -17.14
N ILE A 185 -10.51 1.22 -16.57
CA ILE A 185 -11.37 0.27 -15.89
C ILE A 185 -11.35 0.62 -14.39
N PRO A 186 -12.51 0.91 -13.79
CA PRO A 186 -12.62 1.15 -12.36
C PRO A 186 -12.47 -0.16 -11.58
N PRO A 187 -11.96 -0.09 -10.34
CA PRO A 187 -11.89 -1.28 -9.50
C PRO A 187 -13.26 -1.90 -9.22
N THR A 188 -13.28 -3.18 -8.85
CA THR A 188 -14.48 -3.91 -8.43
C THR A 188 -14.44 -4.13 -6.92
N VAL A 189 -15.46 -3.67 -6.21
CA VAL A 189 -15.67 -3.98 -4.78
C VAL A 189 -16.57 -5.21 -4.67
N THR A 190 -16.19 -6.18 -3.83
CA THR A 190 -16.88 -7.47 -3.73
C THR A 190 -17.37 -7.83 -2.34
N GLY A 191 -17.06 -7.01 -1.33
CA GLY A 191 -17.54 -7.25 0.04
C GLY A 191 -17.12 -6.18 1.02
N LEU A 192 -17.90 -6.07 2.09
CA LEU A 192 -17.60 -5.29 3.29
C LEU A 192 -17.46 -6.24 4.47
N ALA A 193 -16.61 -5.90 5.43
CA ALA A 193 -16.57 -6.53 6.74
C ALA A 193 -16.62 -5.47 7.84
N VAL A 194 -17.25 -5.82 8.96
CA VAL A 194 -17.26 -5.02 10.18
C VAL A 194 -16.61 -5.84 11.28
N ILE A 195 -15.62 -5.27 11.94
CA ILE A 195 -14.74 -5.94 12.90
C ILE A 195 -14.94 -5.32 14.27
N PRO A 196 -15.59 -6.02 15.23
CA PRO A 196 -15.73 -5.53 16.59
C PRO A 196 -14.39 -5.64 17.35
N PHE A 197 -14.14 -4.66 18.21
CA PHE A 197 -12.96 -4.61 19.10
C PHE A 197 -13.38 -4.64 20.57
N GLY A 198 -12.94 -5.66 21.29
CA GLY A 198 -13.19 -5.80 22.73
C GLY A 198 -14.51 -6.52 23.06
N ARG A 199 -14.61 -6.98 24.31
CA ARG A 199 -15.63 -7.94 24.76
C ARG A 199 -17.07 -7.41 24.75
N LYS A 200 -17.24 -6.09 24.80
CA LYS A 200 -18.56 -5.43 24.83
C LYS A 200 -19.05 -5.01 23.44
N SER A 201 -18.23 -5.21 22.41
CA SER A 201 -18.53 -4.73 21.05
C SER A 201 -19.28 -5.79 20.25
N GLN A 202 -20.23 -5.35 19.43
CA GLN A 202 -21.12 -6.23 18.70
C GLN A 202 -21.37 -5.72 17.28
N VAL A 203 -21.51 -6.65 16.34
CA VAL A 203 -22.03 -6.42 15.00
C VAL A 203 -23.24 -7.33 14.81
N GLU A 204 -24.40 -6.74 14.54
CA GLU A 204 -25.68 -7.46 14.46
C GLU A 204 -25.92 -8.37 15.70
N GLY A 205 -25.57 -7.87 16.89
CA GLY A 205 -25.73 -8.58 18.17
C GLY A 205 -24.61 -9.56 18.53
N GLU A 206 -23.67 -9.86 17.63
CA GLU A 206 -22.62 -10.85 17.87
C GLU A 206 -21.24 -10.21 18.12
N PRO A 207 -20.38 -10.80 18.97
CA PRO A 207 -19.04 -10.29 19.27
C PRO A 207 -17.99 -10.67 18.22
N LEU A 208 -18.40 -11.18 17.05
CA LEU A 208 -17.51 -11.67 16.00
C LEU A 208 -17.56 -10.77 14.76
N PRO A 209 -16.48 -10.73 13.96
CA PRO A 209 -16.51 -10.06 12.65
C PRO A 209 -17.62 -10.61 11.77
N LYS A 210 -18.32 -9.72 11.06
CA LYS A 210 -19.32 -10.12 10.05
C LYS A 210 -18.95 -9.57 8.68
N VAL A 211 -19.20 -10.38 7.66
CA VAL A 211 -19.04 -10.01 6.25
C VAL A 211 -20.41 -9.75 5.63
N PHE A 212 -20.46 -8.76 4.75
CA PHE A 212 -21.67 -8.30 4.09
C PHE A 212 -21.46 -8.33 2.58
N SER A 213 -22.41 -8.94 1.87
CA SER A 213 -22.47 -8.89 0.43
C SER A 213 -22.74 -7.47 -0.05
N VAL A 214 -22.16 -7.11 -1.18
CA VAL A 214 -22.38 -5.82 -1.83
C VAL A 214 -23.20 -6.04 -3.08
N GLU A 215 -24.23 -5.23 -3.27
CA GLU A 215 -25.04 -5.22 -4.47
C GLU A 215 -24.48 -4.18 -5.44
N HIS A 216 -24.38 -4.56 -6.71
CA HIS A 216 -24.01 -3.64 -7.79
C HIS A 216 -25.29 -2.92 -8.26
N ARG A 217 -25.23 -1.58 -8.42
CA ARG A 217 -26.33 -0.81 -9.03
C ARG A 217 -26.05 -0.53 -10.50
N ARG A 218 -25.45 0.64 -10.76
CA ARG A 218 -25.18 1.18 -12.09
C ARG A 218 -23.80 1.83 -12.07
N GLY A 219 -23.04 1.63 -13.14
CA GLY A 219 -21.65 2.10 -13.22
C GLY A 219 -20.78 1.43 -12.15
N ASN A 220 -20.04 2.22 -11.38
CA ASN A 220 -19.05 1.71 -10.42
C ASN A 220 -19.52 1.86 -8.97
N ARG A 221 -20.85 1.84 -8.77
CA ARG A 221 -21.49 2.08 -7.48
C ARG A 221 -22.02 0.78 -6.90
N TYR A 222 -21.60 0.54 -5.68
CA TYR A 222 -21.95 -0.62 -4.86
C TYR A 222 -22.67 -0.15 -3.60
N PHE A 223 -23.52 -1.01 -3.04
CA PHE A 223 -24.17 -0.71 -1.78
C PHE A 223 -24.37 -1.95 -0.90
N VAL A 224 -24.36 -1.74 0.41
CA VAL A 224 -24.91 -2.70 1.37
C VAL A 224 -26.36 -2.31 1.63
N ARG A 225 -27.28 -3.24 1.37
CA ARG A 225 -28.73 -2.95 1.32
C ARG A 225 -29.34 -2.64 2.69
N GLN A 226 -28.98 -3.42 3.71
CA GLN A 226 -29.54 -3.28 5.05
C GLN A 226 -28.61 -2.45 5.94
N PRO A 227 -29.15 -1.55 6.78
CA PRO A 227 -28.37 -0.89 7.81
C PRO A 227 -27.71 -1.91 8.73
N ILE A 228 -26.41 -1.74 8.99
CA ILE A 228 -25.61 -2.65 9.81
C ILE A 228 -25.64 -2.17 11.24
N GLN A 229 -26.20 -2.98 12.13
CA GLN A 229 -26.23 -2.67 13.55
C GLN A 229 -24.85 -2.86 14.19
N VAL A 230 -24.39 -1.83 14.91
CA VAL A 230 -23.08 -1.80 15.57
C VAL A 230 -23.18 -1.28 17.01
N TRP A 231 -22.34 -1.81 17.88
CA TRP A 231 -22.20 -1.39 19.27
C TRP A 231 -20.76 -1.58 19.77
N GLY A 232 -20.29 -0.69 20.64
CA GLY A 232 -18.94 -0.67 21.18
C GLY A 232 -17.91 -0.11 20.20
N ASN A 233 -16.71 -0.66 20.23
CA ASN A 233 -15.62 -0.28 19.34
C ASN A 233 -15.62 -1.18 18.10
N PHE A 234 -15.46 -0.63 16.91
CA PHE A 234 -15.40 -1.42 15.68
C PHE A 234 -14.64 -0.73 14.55
N GLY A 235 -14.23 -1.48 13.55
CA GLY A 235 -13.61 -0.96 12.32
C GLY A 235 -14.25 -1.57 11.08
N LEU A 236 -14.05 -0.91 9.93
CA LEU A 236 -14.52 -1.40 8.64
C LEU A 236 -13.36 -2.01 7.84
N ALA A 237 -13.64 -3.00 7.01
CA ALA A 237 -12.69 -3.52 6.03
C ALA A 237 -13.38 -3.80 4.70
N VAL A 238 -12.67 -3.66 3.58
CA VAL A 238 -13.24 -3.81 2.24
C VAL A 238 -12.44 -4.82 1.42
N THR A 239 -13.13 -5.64 0.64
CA THR A 239 -12.51 -6.57 -0.30
C THR A 239 -12.92 -6.25 -1.73
N GLY A 240 -12.02 -6.57 -2.66
CA GLY A 240 -12.20 -6.35 -4.08
C GLY A 240 -10.87 -6.42 -4.80
N PHE A 241 -10.86 -5.99 -6.05
CA PHE A 241 -9.70 -6.01 -6.90
C PHE A 241 -9.83 -4.93 -7.97
N ASP A 242 -8.69 -4.49 -8.47
CA ASP A 242 -8.59 -3.71 -9.69
C ASP A 242 -8.29 -4.60 -10.89
N ARG A 243 -8.55 -4.13 -12.11
CA ARG A 243 -8.21 -4.81 -13.36
C ARG A 243 -7.61 -3.81 -14.32
N THR A 244 -6.38 -4.06 -14.73
CA THR A 244 -5.77 -3.24 -15.79
C THR A 244 -6.27 -3.67 -17.16
N ALA A 245 -7.11 -2.86 -17.81
CA ALA A 245 -7.60 -3.07 -19.19
C ALA A 245 -8.16 -4.50 -19.50
N ARG A 246 -8.11 -4.94 -20.78
CA ARG A 246 -8.72 -6.19 -21.31
C ARG A 246 -8.08 -7.50 -20.79
N ILE A 247 -7.30 -7.50 -19.72
CA ILE A 247 -6.67 -8.71 -19.18
C ILE A 247 -7.34 -9.17 -17.88
N HIS A 248 -7.29 -10.47 -17.61
CA HIS A 248 -7.98 -11.10 -16.47
C HIS A 248 -7.26 -10.96 -15.12
N ASN A 249 -6.04 -10.41 -15.11
CA ASN A 249 -5.24 -10.25 -13.89
C ASN A 249 -5.92 -9.31 -12.90
N LYS A 250 -5.98 -9.72 -11.64
CA LYS A 250 -6.52 -8.93 -10.52
C LYS A 250 -5.37 -8.23 -9.81
N CYS A 251 -5.44 -6.91 -9.73
CA CYS A 251 -4.52 -6.09 -8.96
C CYS A 251 -5.17 -5.62 -7.65
N SER A 252 -4.39 -5.13 -6.68
CA SER A 252 -4.96 -4.47 -5.50
C SER A 252 -5.39 -3.04 -5.81
N PHE A 253 -6.23 -2.47 -4.94
CA PHE A 253 -6.53 -1.05 -4.97
C PHE A 253 -5.27 -0.23 -4.73
N TYR A 254 -5.10 0.85 -5.48
CA TYR A 254 -4.02 1.82 -5.26
C TYR A 254 -4.32 2.76 -4.08
N GLN A 255 -5.60 3.10 -3.89
CA GLN A 255 -6.03 3.99 -2.84
C GLN A 255 -7.41 3.62 -2.35
N ILE A 256 -7.62 3.73 -1.03
CA ILE A 256 -8.93 3.54 -0.41
C ILE A 256 -9.21 4.75 0.46
N ARG A 257 -10.44 5.28 0.40
CA ARG A 257 -10.91 6.38 1.27
C ARG A 257 -12.17 5.93 1.97
N LEU A 258 -12.31 6.31 3.24
CA LEU A 258 -13.54 6.15 4.02
C LEU A 258 -14.04 7.53 4.46
N LYS A 259 -15.33 7.76 4.21
CA LYS A 259 -16.10 8.86 4.79
C LYS A 259 -17.27 8.31 5.60
N VAL A 260 -17.64 9.02 6.67
CA VAL A 260 -18.88 8.79 7.42
C VAL A 260 -19.58 10.14 7.59
N ASP A 261 -20.85 10.20 7.23
CA ASP A 261 -21.68 11.42 7.19
C ASP A 261 -20.99 12.57 6.45
N GLY A 262 -20.34 12.24 5.33
CA GLY A 262 -19.59 13.18 4.49
C GLY A 262 -18.19 13.54 5.02
N LYS A 263 -17.88 13.25 6.29
CA LYS A 263 -16.58 13.58 6.91
C LYS A 263 -15.51 12.53 6.56
N PRO A 264 -14.30 12.93 6.14
CA PRO A 264 -13.20 12.00 5.89
C PRO A 264 -12.70 11.38 7.20
N ILE A 265 -12.58 10.05 7.23
CA ILE A 265 -12.14 9.29 8.41
C ILE A 265 -10.77 8.65 8.17
N PHE A 266 -10.56 8.08 6.99
CA PHE A 266 -9.40 7.25 6.71
C PHE A 266 -9.04 7.28 5.22
N ARG A 267 -7.75 7.17 4.93
CA ARG A 267 -7.21 7.03 3.58
C ARG A 267 -5.96 6.17 3.56
N THR A 268 -5.83 5.30 2.55
CA THR A 268 -4.58 4.64 2.17
C THR A 268 -4.09 5.12 0.81
N GLU A 269 -2.78 5.21 0.59
CA GLU A 269 -2.20 5.44 -0.73
C GLU A 269 -0.87 4.69 -0.89
N TYR A 270 -0.84 3.66 -1.74
CA TYR A 270 0.32 2.77 -1.89
C TYR A 270 1.40 3.40 -2.78
N ASN A 271 2.10 4.39 -2.24
CA ASN A 271 3.21 5.07 -2.92
C ASN A 271 4.59 4.59 -2.48
N PHE A 272 4.74 4.13 -1.24
CA PHE A 272 6.04 3.92 -0.61
C PHE A 272 5.91 2.98 0.60
N PHE A 273 6.97 2.23 0.91
CA PHE A 273 7.17 1.60 2.22
C PHE A 273 8.66 1.33 2.50
N SER A 274 9.02 1.10 3.77
CA SER A 274 10.34 0.55 4.15
C SER A 274 10.29 -0.98 4.23
N PHE A 275 11.35 -1.66 3.77
CA PHE A 275 11.47 -3.11 3.93
C PHE A 275 11.39 -3.56 5.40
N ASP A 276 11.76 -2.70 6.35
CA ASP A 276 11.69 -3.01 7.79
C ASP A 276 10.25 -3.20 8.27
N GLN A 277 9.30 -2.52 7.63
CA GLN A 277 7.88 -2.53 8.00
C GLN A 277 7.05 -3.48 7.13
N THR A 278 7.65 -4.08 6.08
CA THR A 278 6.90 -4.83 5.05
C THR A 278 6.01 -5.95 5.60
N ARG A 279 6.43 -6.57 6.72
CA ARG A 279 5.73 -7.67 7.38
C ARG A 279 4.45 -7.23 8.11
N GLU A 280 4.33 -5.94 8.42
CA GLU A 280 3.16 -5.38 9.08
C GLU A 280 1.91 -5.39 8.18
N ILE A 281 2.06 -5.71 6.90
CA ILE A 281 0.97 -5.91 5.94
C ILE A 281 -0.10 -6.91 6.43
N VAL A 282 0.25 -7.82 7.34
CA VAL A 282 -0.70 -8.76 7.94
C VAL A 282 -1.77 -8.03 8.77
N PHE A 283 -1.45 -6.87 9.35
CA PHE A 283 -2.39 -5.99 10.06
C PHE A 283 -3.26 -5.21 9.08
N ASP A 284 -2.69 -4.74 7.97
CA ASP A 284 -3.43 -4.04 6.92
C ASP A 284 -4.42 -4.96 6.19
N ARG A 285 -4.00 -6.20 5.89
CA ARG A 285 -4.79 -7.18 5.14
C ARG A 285 -5.69 -8.04 6.01
N ASN A 286 -5.91 -7.69 7.27
CA ASN A 286 -6.74 -8.46 8.21
C ASN A 286 -6.49 -9.98 8.17
N PHE A 287 -5.25 -10.41 8.44
CA PHE A 287 -4.84 -11.80 8.30
C PHE A 287 -5.78 -12.82 8.97
N ARG A 288 -6.32 -12.49 10.16
CA ARG A 288 -7.26 -13.34 10.91
C ARG A 288 -8.58 -13.52 10.18
N LEU A 289 -9.21 -12.43 9.71
CA LEU A 289 -10.44 -12.49 8.92
C LEU A 289 -10.21 -13.30 7.65
N ASN A 290 -9.11 -13.04 6.94
CA ASN A 290 -8.81 -13.73 5.69
C ASN A 290 -8.68 -15.25 5.84
N ARG A 291 -8.08 -15.71 6.94
CA ARG A 291 -7.98 -17.16 7.25
C ARG A 291 -9.34 -17.79 7.48
N TRP A 292 -10.27 -17.04 8.10
CA TRP A 292 -11.62 -17.50 8.40
C TRP A 292 -12.50 -17.53 7.14
N VAL A 293 -12.52 -16.46 6.35
CA VAL A 293 -13.45 -16.31 5.20
C VAL A 293 -12.83 -16.65 3.83
N LYS A 294 -11.55 -17.02 3.79
CA LYS A 294 -10.77 -17.34 2.58
C LYS A 294 -10.82 -16.24 1.50
N LYS A 295 -10.87 -14.97 1.90
CA LYS A 295 -10.82 -13.78 1.01
C LYS A 295 -9.94 -12.69 1.64
N HIS A 296 -9.31 -11.85 0.83
CA HIS A 296 -8.45 -10.76 1.31
C HIS A 296 -9.22 -9.46 1.54
N TYR A 297 -9.22 -8.98 2.78
CA TYR A 297 -9.81 -7.69 3.16
C TYR A 297 -8.74 -6.65 3.47
N ASN A 298 -8.95 -5.42 3.01
CA ASN A 298 -8.14 -4.25 3.33
C ASN A 298 -8.80 -3.56 4.52
N ASN A 299 -8.10 -3.44 5.64
CA ASN A 299 -8.59 -2.71 6.79
C ASN A 299 -8.67 -1.21 6.49
N LEU A 300 -9.76 -0.59 6.94
CA LEU A 300 -9.97 0.85 6.90
C LEU A 300 -9.70 1.47 8.26
N PHE A 301 -8.78 0.87 9.01
CA PHE A 301 -8.40 1.27 10.35
C PHE A 301 -6.95 0.89 10.65
N LEU A 302 -6.38 1.54 11.66
CA LEU A 302 -5.01 1.34 12.10
C LEU A 302 -4.95 0.82 13.54
N VAL A 303 -4.30 -0.32 13.75
CA VAL A 303 -4.09 -0.92 15.08
C VAL A 303 -2.59 -1.04 15.37
N PRO A 304 -2.13 -0.80 16.61
CA PRO A 304 -0.75 -1.13 16.99
C PRO A 304 -0.45 -2.63 16.76
N PRO A 305 0.79 -2.99 16.40
CA PRO A 305 1.95 -2.14 16.11
C PRO A 305 2.09 -1.82 14.61
N ASN A 306 1.02 -1.47 13.89
CA ASN A 306 1.09 -1.12 12.47
C ASN A 306 1.54 0.34 12.28
N HIS A 307 2.67 0.50 11.59
CA HIS A 307 3.37 1.76 11.29
C HIS A 307 3.58 1.96 9.79
N LEU A 308 2.86 1.24 8.93
CA LEU A 308 3.03 1.37 7.49
C LEU A 308 2.77 2.82 7.04
N PRO A 309 3.59 3.39 6.14
CA PRO A 309 3.60 4.82 5.89
C PRO A 309 2.49 5.27 4.93
N PHE A 310 1.67 4.35 4.43
CA PHE A 310 0.64 4.64 3.44
C PHE A 310 -0.71 5.04 4.05
N TYR A 311 -0.83 5.10 5.38
CA TYR A 311 -2.06 5.54 6.06
C TYR A 311 -2.10 7.05 6.29
N ASN A 312 -3.29 7.62 6.16
CA ASN A 312 -3.56 9.01 6.51
C ASN A 312 -4.98 9.14 7.11
N PRO A 313 -5.13 9.59 8.37
CA PRO A 313 -4.06 9.84 9.35
C PRO A 313 -3.29 8.56 9.75
N GLY A 314 -1.97 8.65 9.89
CA GLY A 314 -1.08 7.53 10.27
C GLY A 314 -1.03 7.23 11.78
N THR A 315 -2.00 7.73 12.55
CA THR A 315 -2.06 7.56 14.00
C THR A 315 -2.79 6.27 14.40
N PRO A 316 -2.28 5.47 15.35
CA PRO A 316 -3.03 4.33 15.86
C PRO A 316 -4.43 4.70 16.34
N GLY A 317 -5.41 3.87 15.98
CA GLY A 317 -6.83 4.12 16.24
C GLY A 317 -7.58 4.83 15.13
N THR A 318 -6.90 5.42 14.13
CA THR A 318 -7.56 5.95 12.93
C THR A 318 -8.50 4.90 12.35
N GLY A 319 -9.72 5.30 11.97
CA GLY A 319 -10.70 4.41 11.35
C GLY A 319 -11.37 3.41 12.30
N ILE A 320 -11.00 3.40 13.58
CA ILE A 320 -11.75 2.71 14.63
C ILE A 320 -12.82 3.66 15.15
N PHE A 321 -14.06 3.18 15.21
CA PHE A 321 -15.19 3.90 15.75
C PHE A 321 -15.48 3.45 17.18
N THR A 322 -15.96 4.36 18.02
CA THR A 322 -16.54 4.08 19.34
C THR A 322 -17.97 4.59 19.36
N THR A 323 -18.93 3.69 19.60
CA THR A 323 -20.32 4.08 19.75
C THR A 323 -20.57 4.79 21.08
N VAL A 324 -21.30 5.90 21.03
CA VAL A 324 -21.76 6.64 22.21
C VAL A 324 -23.26 6.41 22.40
N PRO A 325 -23.69 5.87 23.56
CA PRO A 325 -25.11 5.69 23.88
C PRO A 325 -25.91 7.01 23.84
N GLU A 326 -27.21 6.89 23.55
CA GLU A 326 -28.13 8.03 23.43
C GLU A 326 -28.20 8.90 24.69
N PHE A 327 -28.17 8.30 25.90
CA PHE A 327 -28.22 9.05 27.16
C PHE A 327 -27.00 9.97 27.38
N LEU A 328 -25.84 9.65 26.78
CA LEU A 328 -24.65 10.51 26.83
C LEU A 328 -24.64 11.57 25.71
N ALA A 329 -25.34 11.32 24.59
CA ALA A 329 -25.48 12.28 23.50
C ALA A 329 -26.30 13.50 23.94
N ASN A 330 -27.32 13.28 24.76
CA ASN A 330 -28.19 14.35 25.28
C ASN A 330 -27.48 15.26 26.30
N TYR A 331 -26.51 14.73 27.05
CA TYR A 331 -25.71 15.52 28.01
C TYR A 331 -24.75 16.51 27.33
N SER A 332 -24.29 16.23 26.10
CA SER A 332 -23.43 17.15 25.35
C SER A 332 -24.18 18.32 24.69
N ASN A 333 -25.49 18.22 24.52
CA ASN A 333 -26.31 19.26 23.88
C ASN A 333 -27.07 20.14 24.89
N SER A 334 -27.21 19.72 26.14
CA SER A 334 -27.63 20.58 27.24
C SER A 334 -26.40 21.32 27.76
N GLY A 335 -26.19 22.58 27.35
CA GLY A 335 -25.22 23.45 28.01
C GLY A 335 -25.53 23.44 29.51
N SER A 336 -24.70 22.81 30.33
CA SER A 336 -24.97 22.71 31.76
C SER A 336 -24.67 24.08 32.40
N PRO A 337 -25.62 24.65 33.16
CA PRO A 337 -25.28 25.62 34.19
C PRO A 337 -24.51 24.86 35.28
N GLN A 338 -23.37 25.42 35.66
CA GLN A 338 -22.57 25.20 36.87
C GLN A 338 -22.84 23.93 37.71
N GLY A 339 -21.83 23.05 37.71
CA GLY A 339 -21.32 22.32 38.87
C GLY A 339 -22.28 21.42 39.65
N HIS A 340 -22.11 20.10 39.49
CA HIS A 340 -21.85 19.12 40.57
C HIS A 340 -21.68 17.71 39.98
N GLY A 341 -20.57 17.04 40.34
CA GLY A 341 -20.45 15.59 40.36
C GLY A 341 -20.27 14.84 39.04
N ILE A 342 -19.03 14.72 38.57
CA ILE A 342 -18.63 13.59 37.70
C ILE A 342 -18.87 12.30 38.50
N LEU A 343 -19.85 11.48 38.09
CA LEU A 343 -20.02 10.13 38.62
C LEU A 343 -18.72 9.33 38.37
N PRO A 344 -18.02 8.85 39.42
CA PRO A 344 -16.66 8.29 39.28
C PRO A 344 -16.62 6.85 38.74
N PHE A 345 -17.74 6.27 38.30
CA PHE A 345 -17.82 4.85 37.93
C PHE A 345 -17.39 4.51 36.48
N PHE A 346 -17.06 5.50 35.64
CA PHE A 346 -16.55 5.25 34.28
C PHE A 346 -15.08 5.64 34.05
N THR A 347 -14.41 6.18 35.06
CA THR A 347 -13.02 6.64 34.91
C THR A 347 -12.13 5.97 35.95
N THR A 348 -11.86 4.68 35.78
CA THR A 348 -10.67 4.09 36.39
C THR A 348 -10.13 2.92 35.56
N ARG A 349 -8.90 3.13 35.08
CA ARG A 349 -7.97 2.19 34.42
C ARG A 349 -8.26 1.75 32.99
N VAL A 350 -8.06 2.66 32.04
CA VAL A 350 -7.09 2.49 30.93
C VAL A 350 -6.48 3.87 30.63
N LYS A 351 -5.33 4.19 31.23
CA LYS A 351 -4.49 5.31 30.77
C LYS A 351 -3.75 4.86 29.51
N GLN A 352 -4.49 4.85 28.41
CA GLN A 352 -3.98 5.09 27.08
C GLN A 352 -5.19 5.57 26.30
N GLU A 353 -5.45 6.88 26.36
CA GLU A 353 -6.39 7.49 25.43
C GLU A 353 -5.88 7.18 24.03
N VAL A 354 -6.51 6.24 23.34
CA VAL A 354 -6.27 6.05 21.92
C VAL A 354 -6.95 7.22 21.24
N THR A 355 -6.19 8.31 21.09
CA THR A 355 -6.64 9.61 20.57
C THR A 355 -7.13 9.57 19.11
N GLY A 356 -7.04 8.41 18.44
CA GLY A 356 -7.48 8.22 17.05
C GLY A 356 -8.92 7.73 16.85
N PHE A 357 -9.66 7.36 17.90
CA PHE A 357 -11.00 6.78 17.72
C PHE A 357 -12.05 7.83 17.34
N THR A 358 -12.87 7.51 16.35
CA THR A 358 -13.99 8.38 15.92
C THR A 358 -15.25 8.04 16.71
N LYS A 359 -15.84 9.01 17.41
CA LYS A 359 -17.13 8.83 18.09
C LYS A 359 -18.27 8.75 17.08
N LEU A 360 -19.17 7.77 17.25
CA LEU A 360 -20.45 7.70 16.55
C LEU A 360 -21.58 7.69 17.57
N PHE A 361 -22.46 8.67 17.52
CA PHE A 361 -23.60 8.78 18.43
C PHE A 361 -24.71 7.80 18.06
N ALA A 362 -25.72 7.65 18.93
CA ALA A 362 -26.89 6.85 18.61
C ALA A 362 -27.58 7.35 17.33
N GLY A 363 -28.06 6.43 16.50
CA GLY A 363 -28.75 6.77 15.25
C GLY A 363 -28.17 6.09 14.01
N ARG A 364 -28.46 6.67 12.85
CA ARG A 364 -28.07 6.16 11.53
C ARG A 364 -26.95 7.03 10.96
N HIS A 365 -25.90 6.38 10.47
CA HIS A 365 -24.72 7.03 9.89
C HIS A 365 -24.43 6.46 8.52
N ARG A 366 -24.29 7.31 7.52
CA ARG A 366 -23.99 6.89 6.14
C ARG A 366 -22.49 6.78 5.96
N PHE A 367 -22.00 5.60 5.58
CA PHE A 367 -20.60 5.44 5.18
C PHE A 367 -20.47 5.44 3.65
N GLU A 368 -19.31 5.90 3.19
CA GLU A 368 -18.89 5.88 1.80
C GLU A 368 -17.42 5.45 1.71
N ILE A 369 -17.17 4.33 1.04
CA ILE A 369 -15.83 3.79 0.78
C ILE A 369 -15.54 3.97 -0.71
N THR A 370 -14.50 4.73 -1.02
CA THR A 370 -14.02 4.90 -2.40
C THR A 370 -12.74 4.12 -2.60
N ALA A 371 -12.75 3.12 -3.48
CA ALA A 371 -11.56 2.40 -3.94
C ALA A 371 -11.12 2.94 -5.31
N LYS A 372 -9.84 3.23 -5.47
CA LYS A 372 -9.27 3.74 -6.72
C LYS A 372 -8.13 2.88 -7.23
N ASP A 373 -8.01 2.82 -8.55
CA ASP A 373 -6.80 2.37 -9.23
C ASP A 373 -5.74 3.49 -9.27
N PHE A 374 -4.59 3.19 -9.86
CA PHE A 374 -3.51 4.18 -10.01
C PHE A 374 -3.88 5.33 -10.99
N SER A 375 -4.71 5.04 -12.00
CA SER A 375 -5.09 6.00 -13.04
C SER A 375 -6.21 6.96 -12.60
N GLY A 376 -6.77 6.77 -11.41
CA GLY A 376 -7.81 7.59 -10.81
C GLY A 376 -9.24 7.09 -11.05
N ASN A 377 -9.43 5.97 -11.75
CA ASN A 377 -10.74 5.33 -11.87
C ASN A 377 -11.19 4.85 -10.49
N ALA A 378 -12.48 5.01 -10.20
CA ALA A 378 -13.01 4.82 -8.86
C ALA A 378 -14.25 3.94 -8.85
N ALA A 379 -14.31 3.09 -7.83
CA ALA A 379 -15.54 2.45 -7.37
C ALA A 379 -15.93 2.99 -5.99
N VAL A 380 -17.24 3.11 -5.78
CA VAL A 380 -17.81 3.70 -4.57
C VAL A 380 -18.77 2.69 -3.95
N LEU A 381 -18.48 2.25 -2.74
CA LEU A 381 -19.35 1.43 -1.89
C LEU A 381 -20.02 2.32 -0.85
N THR A 382 -21.34 2.21 -0.71
CA THR A 382 -22.12 2.97 0.29
C THR A 382 -22.97 2.06 1.16
N GLY A 383 -23.35 2.53 2.34
CA GLY A 383 -24.29 1.84 3.21
C GLY A 383 -24.54 2.65 4.47
N GLU A 384 -25.26 2.04 5.42
CA GLU A 384 -25.65 2.70 6.66
C GLU A 384 -25.20 1.86 7.86
N LEU A 385 -24.65 2.52 8.88
CA LEU A 385 -24.42 1.96 10.20
C LEU A 385 -25.56 2.43 11.11
N ARG A 386 -26.15 1.51 11.87
CA ARG A 386 -27.13 1.82 12.90
C ARG A 386 -26.51 1.59 14.27
N VAL A 387 -26.21 2.67 14.98
CA VAL A 387 -25.65 2.60 16.32
C VAL A 387 -26.75 2.26 17.31
N GLY A 388 -26.64 1.09 17.92
CA GLY A 388 -27.59 0.61 18.92
C GLY A 388 -27.27 -0.80 19.37
N ARG A 389 -27.52 -1.10 20.65
CA ARG A 389 -27.27 -2.44 21.20
C ARG A 389 -28.42 -3.37 20.85
N LYS A 390 -28.12 -4.50 20.21
CA LYS A 390 -29.12 -5.56 20.00
C LYS A 390 -29.13 -6.42 21.26
N SER A 391 -30.26 -6.47 21.96
CA SER A 391 -30.47 -7.51 22.97
C SER A 391 -30.57 -8.84 22.24
N VAL A 392 -29.53 -9.67 22.36
CA VAL A 392 -29.63 -11.07 21.98
C VAL A 392 -30.25 -11.75 23.20
N SER A 393 -31.51 -12.19 23.10
CA SER A 393 -32.09 -13.06 24.12
C SER A 393 -31.17 -14.27 24.30
N PRO A 394 -30.85 -14.70 25.53
CA PRO A 394 -30.17 -15.97 25.72
C PRO A 394 -30.97 -17.03 24.98
N VAL A 395 -30.31 -17.82 24.14
CA VAL A 395 -30.94 -19.02 23.60
C VAL A 395 -31.32 -19.88 24.81
N ASN A 396 -32.62 -19.98 25.10
CA ASN A 396 -33.13 -20.92 26.10
C ASN A 396 -32.68 -22.32 25.68
N GLY A 397 -31.72 -22.93 26.41
CA GLY A 397 -31.41 -24.34 26.21
C GLY A 397 -29.97 -24.81 26.42
N ILE A 398 -28.98 -23.94 26.63
CA ILE A 398 -27.63 -24.42 26.97
C ILE A 398 -27.45 -24.39 28.49
N ARG A 399 -27.69 -25.54 29.14
CA ARG A 399 -27.32 -25.75 30.54
C ARG A 399 -25.81 -25.56 30.69
N LEU A 400 -25.42 -24.78 31.70
CA LEU A 400 -24.05 -24.59 32.19
C LEU A 400 -23.46 -25.90 32.76
N LYS A 401 -23.27 -26.92 31.91
CA LYS A 401 -22.48 -28.12 32.23
C LYS A 401 -21.38 -28.41 31.20
N ASP A 402 -21.41 -27.79 30.02
CA ASP A 402 -20.38 -27.99 28.99
C ASP A 402 -19.25 -26.94 29.02
N SER A 403 -19.26 -26.02 30.01
CA SER A 403 -18.26 -24.96 30.17
C SER A 403 -16.88 -25.45 30.64
N VAL A 404 -16.69 -26.75 30.88
CA VAL A 404 -15.39 -27.32 31.28
C VAL A 404 -14.41 -27.43 30.10
N PHE A 405 -14.87 -27.43 28.85
CA PHE A 405 -13.97 -27.52 27.69
C PHE A 405 -13.37 -26.18 27.21
N ILE A 406 -13.96 -25.04 27.59
CA ILE A 406 -13.46 -23.72 27.15
C ILE A 406 -12.33 -23.19 28.06
N GLN A 407 -12.25 -23.65 29.31
CA GLN A 407 -11.19 -23.23 30.24
C GLN A 407 -9.83 -23.90 29.99
N LYS A 408 -9.78 -25.11 29.40
CA LYS A 408 -8.51 -25.78 29.10
C LYS A 408 -7.80 -25.26 27.84
N ALA A 409 -8.51 -24.63 26.90
CA ALA A 409 -7.89 -24.02 25.72
C ALA A 409 -7.26 -22.64 26.01
N ALA A 410 -7.68 -21.97 27.10
CA ALA A 410 -7.17 -20.65 27.48
C ALA A 410 -5.85 -20.70 28.26
N HIS A 411 -5.44 -21.86 28.79
CA HIS A 411 -4.22 -22.01 29.59
C HIS A 411 -3.00 -22.54 28.81
N SER A 412 -3.16 -22.99 27.55
CA SER A 412 -2.05 -23.55 26.76
C SER A 412 -1.43 -22.59 25.73
N LEU A 413 -1.90 -21.34 25.64
CA LEU A 413 -1.35 -20.34 24.71
C LEU A 413 -0.55 -19.28 25.46
N SER A 414 0.51 -19.76 26.13
CA SER A 414 1.64 -18.93 26.51
C SER A 414 2.34 -18.43 25.24
N VAL A 415 2.53 -17.11 25.20
CA VAL A 415 3.21 -16.33 24.18
C VAL A 415 4.67 -16.79 24.09
N LYS A 416 5.02 -17.65 23.13
CA LYS A 416 6.44 -17.82 22.72
C LYS A 416 6.75 -18.45 21.36
N LYS A 417 5.80 -18.62 20.43
CA LYS A 417 6.08 -19.24 19.12
C LYS A 417 5.45 -18.54 17.91
N ILE A 418 5.53 -17.21 17.84
CA ILE A 418 5.22 -16.44 16.61
C ILE A 418 6.41 -15.57 16.16
N PHE A 419 7.61 -15.86 16.65
CA PHE A 419 8.86 -15.36 16.09
C PHE A 419 9.87 -16.51 15.97
N MET A 420 9.72 -17.31 14.92
CA MET A 420 10.82 -17.96 14.19
C MET A 420 10.49 -17.91 12.70
#